data_AF-A0A7C3ERU0-F1
#
_entry.id   AF-A0A7C3ERU0-F1
#
_cell.length_a   1.000
_cell.length_b   1.000
_cell.length_c   1.000
_cell.angle_alpha   90.00
_cell.angle_beta   90.00
_cell.angle_gamma   90.00
#
_symmetry.space_group_name_H-M   'P 1'
#
loop_
_entity.id
_entity.type
_entity.pdbx_description
1 polymer ?
#
loop_
_entity_poly.entity_id
_entity_poly.type
_entity_poly.pdbx_seq_one_letter_code
_entity_poly.pdbx_strand_id
1 'polypeptide(L)'
;MELLRRIILVAGLVCALWFAAWPAPALVRVRAIDFAAEQARKPKFAEASKLPLGEFIVEETRDRLVAVEGSEWEELLRLARRLAAGRELDGAWLRRADLAGRATGFFFRPDESPVRDLAGKLSDDHPFTYVAVGVSGYLGVTFSRPFTTMGAPRWLAYPLRRHAVWVFAAALLLYVLLPWPRVRANTAYYSRVRASVLPDLIGVMLTGVFFLMPLLIVPQISPRGYVLDAEGGWIILTLILWAFCLFGLAIFAVAARYTACQVRVLDDRLQYVTLTGVRDFPYSQIASVEVAPYEPPKALVRAGLIVSLFNWRAAGPTLLVASRTDPVLRVKARDGRSFQLILTALHGVRHVVAGLRSGGVALSDEVARLGRGEKPVDPEAISRRTWVATTLAVVAIAIGATVVGLWAESAQVPRVEAPDAGGPPVTLEQVAEQGRLIEAMSVERDAMKRALERYKAAPEKEAAQREEALRDFEAAKKRFEKLHSQFEAVGKAADGTSKEKPTP
;
A
#
# COMPACT_ATOMS: atom_id res chain seq x y z
N MET A 1 29.10 2.60 11.95
CA MET A 1 28.39 1.31 12.17
C MET A 1 26.90 1.46 12.35
N GLU A 2 26.38 2.17 13.36
CA GLU A 2 24.92 2.30 13.58
C GLU A 2 24.13 2.89 12.41
N LEU A 3 24.71 3.90 11.74
CA LEU A 3 24.12 4.46 10.52
C LEU A 3 24.08 3.42 9.39
N LEU A 4 25.18 2.70 9.18
CA LEU A 4 25.27 1.66 8.15
C LEU A 4 24.21 0.56 8.35
N ARG A 5 23.99 0.11 9.60
CA ARG A 5 22.96 -0.89 9.92
C ARG A 5 21.57 -0.44 9.46
N ARG A 6 21.21 0.81 9.77
CA ARG A 6 19.92 1.39 9.37
C ARG A 6 19.82 1.62 7.87
N ILE A 7 20.91 2.05 7.22
CA ILE A 7 20.96 2.17 5.76
C ILE A 7 20.69 0.81 5.12
N ILE A 8 21.32 -0.27 5.59
CA ILE A 8 21.10 -1.63 5.08
C ILE A 8 19.63 -2.04 5.28
N LEU A 9 19.07 -1.82 6.48
CA LEU A 9 17.68 -2.17 6.78
C LEU A 9 16.69 -1.41 5.87
N VAL A 10 16.87 -0.09 5.73
CA VAL A 10 15.99 0.76 4.90
C VAL A 10 16.15 0.43 3.43
N ALA A 11 17.37 0.32 2.91
CA ALA A 11 17.62 -0.02 1.52
C ALA A 11 17.04 -1.40 1.19
N GLY A 12 17.25 -2.39 2.05
CA GLY A 12 16.69 -3.71 1.90
C GLY A 12 15.16 -3.74 1.95
N LEU A 13 14.55 -2.98 2.85
CA LEU A 13 13.10 -2.80 2.91
C LEU A 13 12.56 -2.21 1.60
N VAL A 14 13.13 -1.09 1.14
CA VAL A 14 12.72 -0.40 -0.09
C VAL A 14 12.89 -1.32 -1.30
N CYS A 15 14.02 -1.99 -1.46
CA CYS A 15 14.26 -2.94 -2.54
C CYS A 15 13.29 -4.13 -2.50
N ALA A 16 13.02 -4.67 -1.31
CA ALA A 16 12.08 -5.79 -1.16
C ALA A 16 10.65 -5.37 -1.53
N LEU A 17 10.19 -4.21 -1.07
CA LEU A 17 8.86 -3.68 -1.42
C LEU A 17 8.75 -3.38 -2.91
N TRP A 18 9.81 -2.82 -3.50
CA TRP A 18 9.90 -2.62 -4.94
C TRP A 18 9.76 -3.94 -5.68
N PHE A 19 10.53 -4.97 -5.31
CA PHE A 19 10.46 -6.30 -5.95
C PHE A 19 9.10 -6.96 -5.75
N ALA A 20 8.46 -6.75 -4.60
CA ALA A 20 7.14 -7.31 -4.30
C ALA A 20 6.04 -6.73 -5.18
N ALA A 21 6.13 -5.44 -5.50
CA ALA A 21 5.11 -4.69 -6.22
C ALA A 21 5.47 -4.38 -7.67
N TRP A 22 6.66 -4.76 -8.15
CA TRP A 22 7.12 -4.50 -9.51
C TRP A 22 6.26 -5.25 -10.54
N PRO A 23 5.39 -4.56 -11.30
CA PRO A 23 4.51 -5.21 -12.23
C PRO A 23 5.26 -5.60 -13.51
N ALA A 24 4.80 -6.65 -14.19
CA ALA A 24 5.22 -6.93 -15.55
C ALA A 24 4.77 -5.77 -16.47
N PRO A 25 5.62 -5.32 -17.41
CA PRO A 25 5.32 -4.15 -18.24
C PRO A 25 4.08 -4.36 -19.13
N ALA A 26 3.87 -5.60 -19.57
CA ALA A 26 2.69 -6.05 -20.30
C ALA A 26 2.55 -7.56 -20.19
N LEU A 27 1.32 -8.05 -20.38
CA LEU A 27 0.98 -9.45 -20.55
C LEU A 27 0.05 -9.60 -21.75
N VAL A 28 0.03 -10.79 -22.33
CA VAL A 28 -0.89 -11.18 -23.40
C VAL A 28 -1.84 -12.22 -22.86
N ARG A 29 -3.13 -11.96 -23.00
CA ARG A 29 -4.19 -12.88 -22.63
C ARG A 29 -4.74 -13.56 -23.88
N VAL A 30 -4.80 -14.88 -23.88
CA VAL A 30 -5.33 -15.69 -24.98
C VAL A 30 -6.56 -16.44 -24.50
N ARG A 31 -7.69 -16.29 -25.20
CA ARG A 31 -8.94 -17.00 -24.94
C ARG A 31 -9.48 -17.67 -26.20
N ALA A 32 -10.18 -18.79 -26.05
CA ALA A 32 -10.94 -19.34 -27.16
C ALA A 32 -12.14 -18.43 -27.46
N ILE A 33 -12.40 -18.20 -28.76
CA ILE A 33 -13.57 -17.45 -29.21
C ILE A 33 -14.56 -18.43 -29.82
N ASP A 34 -15.79 -18.36 -29.31
CA ASP A 34 -16.96 -19.00 -29.92
C ASP A 34 -17.82 -17.89 -30.51
N PHE A 35 -17.68 -17.68 -31.82
CA PHE A 35 -18.42 -16.64 -32.52
C PHE A 35 -19.93 -16.88 -32.53
N ALA A 36 -20.39 -18.13 -32.46
CA ALA A 36 -21.82 -18.41 -32.36
C ALA A 36 -22.35 -17.95 -30.99
N ALA A 37 -21.61 -18.24 -29.92
CA ALA A 37 -21.95 -17.75 -28.58
C ALA A 37 -21.82 -16.21 -28.46
N GLU A 38 -20.80 -15.60 -29.07
CA GLU A 38 -20.66 -14.13 -29.08
C GLU A 38 -21.78 -13.47 -29.89
N GLN A 39 -22.16 -14.02 -31.04
CA GLN A 39 -23.30 -13.54 -31.83
C GLN A 39 -24.62 -13.64 -31.06
N ALA A 40 -24.87 -14.77 -30.38
CA ALA A 40 -26.07 -14.98 -29.57
C ALA A 40 -26.18 -14.02 -28.37
N ARG A 41 -25.05 -13.50 -27.88
CA ARG A 41 -25.00 -12.49 -26.82
C ARG A 41 -25.20 -11.06 -27.31
N LYS A 42 -25.05 -10.79 -28.62
CA LYS A 42 -25.31 -9.45 -29.17
C LYS A 42 -26.81 -9.15 -29.03
N PRO A 43 -27.20 -7.89 -28.76
CA PRO A 43 -28.61 -7.52 -28.69
C PRO A 43 -29.32 -7.85 -30.01
N LYS A 44 -30.53 -8.43 -29.95
CA LYS A 44 -31.30 -8.88 -31.14
C LYS A 44 -31.59 -7.78 -32.17
N PHE A 45 -31.52 -6.52 -31.76
CA PHE A 45 -31.72 -5.35 -32.63
C PHE A 45 -30.44 -4.93 -33.37
N ALA A 46 -29.26 -5.40 -32.97
CA ALA A 46 -28.03 -5.12 -33.68
C ALA A 46 -28.02 -5.87 -35.02
N GLU A 47 -27.72 -5.18 -36.12
CA GLU A 47 -27.67 -5.79 -37.46
C GLU A 47 -26.73 -7.00 -37.50
N ALA A 48 -25.60 -6.92 -36.79
CA ALA A 48 -24.63 -8.01 -36.65
C ALA A 48 -25.22 -9.31 -36.08
N SER A 49 -26.28 -9.24 -35.24
CA SER A 49 -26.94 -10.44 -34.70
C SER A 49 -27.80 -11.19 -35.73
N LYS A 50 -28.13 -10.53 -36.86
CA LYS A 50 -28.97 -11.07 -37.94
C LYS A 50 -28.17 -11.63 -39.11
N LEU A 51 -26.87 -11.32 -39.19
CA LEU A 51 -26.00 -11.82 -40.24
C LEU A 51 -25.84 -13.35 -40.14
N PRO A 52 -25.70 -14.08 -41.26
CA PRO A 52 -25.19 -15.44 -41.24
C PRO A 52 -23.86 -15.52 -40.49
N LEU A 53 -23.61 -16.61 -39.76
CA LEU A 53 -22.44 -16.74 -38.89
C LEU A 53 -21.11 -16.46 -39.63
N GLY A 54 -20.97 -16.89 -40.88
CA GLY A 54 -19.78 -16.62 -41.69
C GLY A 54 -19.58 -15.14 -41.98
N GLU A 55 -20.64 -14.42 -42.35
CA GLU A 55 -20.61 -12.97 -42.57
C GLU A 55 -20.35 -12.22 -41.26
N PHE A 56 -20.94 -12.68 -40.16
CA PHE A 56 -20.67 -12.13 -38.83
C PHE A 56 -19.19 -12.27 -38.44
N ILE A 57 -18.57 -13.43 -38.69
CA ILE A 57 -17.14 -13.64 -38.43
C ILE A 57 -16.29 -12.70 -39.28
N VAL A 58 -16.58 -12.59 -40.59
CA VAL A 58 -15.83 -11.69 -41.48
C VAL A 58 -15.96 -10.23 -41.03
N GLU A 59 -17.17 -9.80 -40.66
CA GLU A 59 -17.42 -8.44 -40.20
C GLU A 59 -16.74 -8.15 -38.85
N GLU A 60 -16.90 -9.02 -37.87
CA GLU A 60 -16.36 -8.83 -36.52
C GLU A 60 -14.82 -8.94 -36.52
N THR A 61 -14.22 -9.76 -37.39
CA THR A 61 -12.77 -9.93 -37.48
C THR A 61 -12.07 -8.98 -38.45
N ARG A 62 -12.82 -8.14 -39.18
CA ARG A 62 -12.29 -7.21 -40.17
C ARG A 62 -11.17 -6.35 -39.57
N ASP A 63 -10.06 -6.27 -40.29
CA ASP A 63 -8.81 -5.54 -39.94
C ASP A 63 -8.12 -5.96 -38.64
N ARG A 64 -8.63 -7.01 -37.98
CA ARG A 64 -8.13 -7.50 -36.68
C ARG A 64 -7.77 -8.97 -36.71
N LEU A 65 -7.86 -9.64 -37.86
CA LEU A 65 -7.56 -11.05 -38.02
C LEU A 65 -6.11 -11.29 -38.39
N VAL A 66 -5.45 -12.18 -37.65
CA VAL A 66 -4.11 -12.68 -37.94
C VAL A 66 -4.19 -14.19 -38.16
N ALA A 67 -3.84 -14.65 -39.35
CA ALA A 67 -3.66 -16.07 -39.61
C ALA A 67 -2.33 -16.52 -39.01
N VAL A 68 -2.36 -17.60 -38.24
CA VAL A 68 -1.18 -18.27 -37.71
C VAL A 68 -1.26 -19.77 -38.01
N GLU A 69 -0.10 -20.39 -38.11
CA GLU A 69 0.06 -21.83 -38.33
C GLU A 69 1.04 -22.39 -37.30
N GLY A 70 0.98 -23.69 -37.06
CA GLY A 70 1.90 -24.40 -36.16
C GLY A 70 1.20 -25.15 -35.03
N SER A 71 1.81 -26.26 -34.63
CA SER A 71 1.27 -27.17 -33.61
C SER A 71 1.09 -26.50 -32.24
N GLU A 72 1.90 -25.50 -31.90
CA GLU A 72 1.78 -24.76 -30.63
C GLU A 72 0.47 -23.96 -30.56
N TRP A 73 0.06 -23.32 -31.65
CA TRP A 73 -1.20 -22.57 -31.72
C TRP A 73 -2.41 -23.50 -31.69
N GLU A 74 -2.34 -24.64 -32.37
CA GLU A 74 -3.38 -25.68 -32.35
C GLU A 74 -3.57 -26.27 -30.96
N GLU A 75 -2.46 -26.57 -30.26
CA GLU A 75 -2.49 -27.03 -28.89
C GLU A 75 -3.09 -25.96 -27.96
N LEU A 76 -2.67 -24.71 -28.10
CA LEU A 76 -3.20 -23.59 -27.31
C LEU A 76 -4.71 -23.42 -27.53
N LEU A 77 -5.20 -23.51 -28.77
CA LEU A 77 -6.63 -23.48 -29.07
C LEU A 77 -7.38 -24.64 -28.40
N ARG A 78 -6.85 -25.85 -28.49
CA ARG A 78 -7.43 -27.03 -27.83
C ARG A 78 -7.52 -26.85 -26.31
N LEU A 79 -6.46 -26.35 -25.69
CA LEU A 79 -6.40 -26.10 -24.24
C LEU A 79 -7.34 -24.97 -23.84
N ALA A 80 -7.42 -23.90 -24.62
CA ALA A 80 -8.29 -22.75 -24.32
C ALA A 80 -9.77 -23.14 -24.41
N ARG A 81 -10.14 -24.03 -25.34
CA ARG A 81 -11.48 -24.63 -25.42
C ARG A 81 -11.78 -25.53 -24.23
N ARG A 82 -10.83 -26.39 -23.82
CA ARG A 82 -10.98 -27.23 -22.61
C ARG A 82 -11.23 -26.37 -21.38
N LEU A 83 -10.45 -25.30 -21.23
CA LEU A 83 -10.57 -24.35 -20.15
C LEU A 83 -11.94 -23.64 -20.16
N ALA A 84 -12.37 -23.14 -21.32
CA ALA A 84 -13.68 -22.51 -21.49
C ALA A 84 -14.85 -23.48 -21.20
N ALA A 85 -14.65 -24.78 -21.44
CA ALA A 85 -15.61 -25.83 -21.13
C ALA A 85 -15.53 -26.34 -19.67
N GLY A 86 -14.71 -25.72 -18.81
CA GLY A 86 -14.55 -26.11 -17.40
C GLY A 86 -13.90 -27.49 -17.21
N ARG A 87 -13.19 -28.01 -18.22
CA ARG A 87 -12.50 -29.30 -18.10
C ARG A 87 -11.17 -29.14 -17.38
N GLU A 88 -10.76 -30.19 -16.67
CA GLU A 88 -9.47 -30.22 -15.98
C GLU A 88 -8.31 -29.95 -16.95
N LEU A 89 -7.33 -29.18 -16.47
CA LEU A 89 -6.09 -28.86 -17.15
C LEU A 89 -4.91 -29.43 -16.38
N ASP A 90 -3.83 -29.72 -17.12
CA ASP A 90 -2.57 -30.10 -16.50
C ASP A 90 -2.01 -28.97 -15.64
N GLY A 91 -1.32 -29.31 -14.56
CA GLY A 91 -0.87 -28.33 -13.56
C GLY A 91 0.03 -27.21 -14.12
N ALA A 92 0.77 -27.45 -15.21
CA ALA A 92 1.57 -26.42 -15.86
C ALA A 92 0.70 -25.32 -16.52
N TRP A 93 -0.39 -25.71 -17.18
CA TRP A 93 -1.32 -24.80 -17.85
C TRP A 93 -2.28 -24.13 -16.87
N LEU A 94 -2.66 -24.84 -15.80
CA LEU A 94 -3.46 -24.26 -14.72
C LEU A 94 -2.77 -23.06 -14.07
N ARG A 95 -1.42 -23.09 -13.93
CA ARG A 95 -0.64 -21.94 -13.42
C ARG A 95 -0.65 -20.71 -14.33
N ARG A 96 -1.01 -20.86 -15.61
CA ARG A 96 -1.13 -19.77 -16.59
C ARG A 96 -2.58 -19.30 -16.76
N ALA A 97 -3.55 -20.07 -16.30
CA ALA A 97 -4.96 -19.75 -16.43
C ALA A 97 -5.36 -18.54 -15.58
N ASP A 98 -6.39 -17.83 -16.02
CA ASP A 98 -7.01 -16.74 -15.26
C ASP A 98 -7.55 -17.23 -13.91
N LEU A 99 -7.10 -16.58 -12.83
CA LEU A 99 -7.46 -16.90 -11.44
C LEU A 99 -8.79 -16.26 -10.97
N ALA A 100 -9.39 -15.36 -11.75
CA ALA A 100 -10.59 -14.59 -11.36
C ALA A 100 -11.90 -15.40 -11.40
N GLY A 101 -11.86 -16.71 -11.12
CA GLY A 101 -13.04 -17.57 -10.94
C GLY A 101 -13.81 -17.94 -12.21
N ARG A 102 -13.54 -17.31 -13.35
CA ARG A 102 -14.16 -17.66 -14.65
C ARG A 102 -13.21 -18.38 -15.62
N ALA A 103 -11.94 -18.52 -15.26
CA ALA A 103 -10.88 -19.16 -16.03
C ALA A 103 -11.06 -19.00 -17.55
N THR A 104 -11.18 -17.77 -18.05
CA THR A 104 -11.62 -17.57 -19.45
C THR A 104 -10.47 -17.55 -20.46
N GLY A 105 -9.23 -17.77 -20.01
CA GLY A 105 -8.06 -17.78 -20.89
C GLY A 105 -6.75 -18.00 -20.15
N PHE A 106 -5.66 -17.94 -20.91
CA PHE A 106 -4.28 -18.06 -20.45
C PHE A 106 -3.52 -16.75 -20.57
N PHE A 107 -2.57 -16.52 -19.67
CA PHE A 107 -1.66 -15.38 -19.72
C PHE A 107 -0.26 -15.80 -20.16
N PHE A 108 0.35 -14.93 -20.96
CA PHE A 108 1.70 -15.06 -21.51
C PHE A 108 2.44 -13.74 -21.38
N ARG A 109 3.78 -13.80 -21.40
CA ARG A 109 4.56 -12.60 -21.67
C ARG A 109 4.61 -12.33 -23.18
N PRO A 110 4.73 -11.07 -23.62
CA PRO A 110 4.80 -10.76 -25.06
C PRO A 110 5.97 -11.42 -25.80
N ASP A 111 7.03 -11.80 -25.09
CA ASP A 111 8.21 -12.47 -25.63
C ASP A 111 8.16 -14.00 -25.53
N GLU A 112 7.05 -14.60 -25.08
CA GLU A 112 6.91 -16.05 -24.95
C GLU A 112 6.26 -16.69 -26.19
N SER A 113 6.66 -17.91 -26.52
CA SER A 113 5.95 -18.71 -27.53
C SER A 113 4.56 -19.14 -27.00
N PRO A 114 3.52 -19.24 -27.84
CA PRO A 114 3.51 -18.91 -29.27
C PRO A 114 3.20 -17.42 -29.56
N VAL A 115 2.85 -16.62 -28.54
CA VAL A 115 2.36 -15.25 -28.71
C VAL A 115 3.41 -14.24 -29.18
N ARG A 116 4.70 -14.59 -29.13
CA ARG A 116 5.82 -13.76 -29.59
C ARG A 116 5.63 -13.26 -31.02
N ASP A 117 5.03 -14.07 -31.88
CA ASP A 117 4.77 -13.73 -33.28
C ASP A 117 3.78 -12.57 -33.44
N LEU A 118 3.04 -12.24 -32.38
CA LEU A 118 2.06 -11.15 -32.33
C LEU A 118 2.60 -9.88 -31.69
N ALA A 119 3.84 -9.88 -31.17
CA ALA A 119 4.39 -8.74 -30.41
C ALA A 119 4.43 -7.42 -31.21
N GLY A 120 4.55 -7.48 -32.54
CA GLY A 120 4.50 -6.29 -33.41
C GLY A 120 3.10 -5.85 -33.83
N LYS A 121 2.07 -6.68 -33.60
CA LYS A 121 0.67 -6.41 -33.98
C LYS A 121 -0.18 -5.95 -32.80
N LEU A 122 0.28 -6.22 -31.59
CA LEU A 122 -0.37 -5.86 -30.35
C LEU A 122 0.34 -4.64 -29.74
N SER A 123 -0.41 -3.57 -29.53
CA SER A 123 0.08 -2.33 -28.91
C SER A 123 -1.00 -1.72 -28.02
N ASP A 124 -0.71 -0.58 -27.40
CA ASP A 124 -1.73 0.16 -26.64
C ASP A 124 -2.86 0.69 -27.56
N ASP A 125 -2.54 1.00 -28.82
CA ASP A 125 -3.52 1.46 -29.83
C ASP A 125 -4.35 0.30 -30.42
N HIS A 126 -3.74 -0.88 -30.47
CA HIS A 126 -4.36 -2.11 -30.96
C HIS A 126 -4.27 -3.21 -29.89
N PRO A 127 -5.00 -3.08 -28.77
CA PRO A 127 -4.86 -3.98 -27.64
C PRO A 127 -5.52 -5.34 -27.86
N PHE A 128 -6.17 -5.57 -29.00
CA PHE A 128 -6.91 -6.80 -29.25
C PHE A 128 -6.85 -7.21 -30.72
N THR A 129 -6.64 -8.51 -30.96
CA THR A 129 -6.65 -9.13 -32.28
C THR A 129 -7.28 -10.53 -32.21
N TYR A 130 -7.91 -10.94 -33.30
CA TYR A 130 -8.33 -12.31 -33.51
C TYR A 130 -7.22 -13.10 -34.20
N VAL A 131 -7.04 -14.34 -33.79
CA VAL A 131 -6.05 -15.25 -34.35
C VAL A 131 -6.78 -16.45 -34.93
N ALA A 132 -6.67 -16.63 -36.25
CA ALA A 132 -7.18 -17.82 -36.93
C ALA A 132 -6.11 -18.91 -36.90
N VAL A 133 -6.45 -20.07 -36.33
CA VAL A 133 -5.55 -21.23 -36.20
C VAL A 133 -6.01 -22.28 -37.21
N GLY A 134 -5.48 -22.20 -38.43
CA GLY A 134 -5.91 -23.02 -39.56
C GLY A 134 -7.43 -23.00 -39.77
N VAL A 135 -8.02 -24.17 -40.04
CA VAL A 135 -9.48 -24.37 -40.09
C VAL A 135 -10.08 -24.73 -38.72
N SER A 136 -9.23 -24.87 -37.70
CA SER A 136 -9.60 -25.45 -36.42
C SER A 136 -10.39 -24.50 -35.53
N GLY A 137 -10.23 -23.19 -35.71
CA GLY A 137 -11.02 -22.15 -35.04
C GLY A 137 -10.26 -20.87 -34.74
N TYR A 138 -10.78 -20.10 -33.79
CA TYR A 138 -10.32 -18.75 -33.49
C TYR A 138 -9.95 -18.57 -32.02
N LEU A 139 -8.87 -17.81 -31.81
CA LEU A 139 -8.43 -17.31 -30.52
C LEU A 139 -8.62 -15.79 -30.49
N GLY A 140 -8.96 -15.26 -29.32
CA GLY A 140 -8.96 -13.84 -29.03
C GLY A 140 -7.73 -13.53 -28.21
N VAL A 141 -6.91 -12.61 -28.69
CA VAL A 141 -5.65 -12.24 -28.06
C VAL A 141 -5.73 -10.78 -27.63
N THR A 142 -5.61 -10.55 -26.32
CA THR A 142 -5.70 -9.22 -25.71
C THR A 142 -4.36 -8.85 -25.08
N PHE A 143 -3.77 -7.75 -25.53
CA PHE A 143 -2.66 -7.09 -24.86
C PHE A 143 -3.15 -6.37 -23.62
N SER A 144 -2.51 -6.62 -22.48
CA SER A 144 -2.93 -6.12 -21.17
C SER A 144 -1.77 -5.44 -20.46
N ARG A 145 -2.02 -4.23 -19.96
CA ARG A 145 -1.15 -3.47 -19.07
C ARG A 145 -1.44 -3.82 -17.61
N PRO A 146 -0.58 -3.46 -16.64
CA PRO A 146 -0.83 -3.72 -15.21
C PRO A 146 -2.27 -3.41 -14.75
N PHE A 147 -2.85 -2.31 -15.25
CA PHE A 147 -4.24 -1.90 -15.00
C PHE A 147 -5.30 -2.92 -15.48
N THR A 148 -5.08 -3.56 -16.63
CA THR A 148 -6.04 -4.49 -17.26
C THR A 148 -5.74 -5.97 -16.99
N THR A 149 -4.63 -6.28 -16.31
CA THR A 149 -4.23 -7.66 -15.97
C THR A 149 -4.99 -8.28 -14.80
N MET A 150 -6.23 -7.86 -14.55
CA MET A 150 -7.08 -8.49 -13.54
C MET A 150 -7.21 -10.00 -13.83
N GLY A 151 -6.93 -10.82 -12.82
CA GLY A 151 -6.98 -12.29 -12.95
C GLY A 151 -5.70 -12.94 -13.45
N ALA A 152 -4.69 -12.16 -13.87
CA ALA A 152 -3.39 -12.72 -14.26
C ALA A 152 -2.73 -13.46 -13.08
N PRO A 153 -2.09 -14.62 -13.32
CA PRO A 153 -1.30 -15.30 -12.32
C PRO A 153 -0.24 -14.36 -11.74
N ARG A 154 -0.17 -14.29 -10.41
CA ARG A 154 0.67 -13.30 -9.71
C ARG A 154 2.15 -13.42 -10.03
N TRP A 155 2.64 -14.62 -10.35
CA TRP A 155 4.04 -14.82 -10.74
C TRP A 155 4.36 -14.27 -12.14
N LEU A 156 3.35 -14.18 -13.03
CA LEU A 156 3.45 -13.49 -14.31
C LEU A 156 3.30 -11.99 -14.12
N ALA A 157 2.29 -11.56 -13.35
CA ALA A 157 2.01 -10.15 -13.09
C ALA A 157 3.11 -9.46 -12.27
N TYR A 158 3.77 -10.17 -11.36
CA TYR A 158 4.82 -9.64 -10.47
C TYR A 158 6.04 -10.58 -10.42
N PRO A 159 6.89 -10.58 -11.47
CA PRO A 159 7.93 -11.59 -11.64
C PRO A 159 9.01 -11.55 -10.55
N LEU A 160 9.28 -10.37 -9.99
CA LEU A 160 10.30 -10.20 -8.94
C LEU A 160 9.80 -10.51 -7.53
N ARG A 161 8.50 -10.74 -7.35
CA ARG A 161 7.89 -10.86 -6.02
C ARG A 161 8.45 -12.00 -5.18
N ARG A 162 8.82 -13.12 -5.80
CA ARG A 162 9.47 -14.26 -5.11
C ARG A 162 10.82 -13.90 -4.49
N HIS A 163 11.52 -12.90 -5.04
CA HIS A 163 12.83 -12.46 -4.56
C HIS A 163 12.70 -11.44 -3.41
N ALA A 164 11.55 -10.78 -3.27
CA ALA A 164 11.32 -9.76 -2.25
C ALA A 164 11.56 -10.29 -0.83
N VAL A 165 11.06 -11.50 -0.51
CA VAL A 165 11.23 -12.11 0.82
C VAL A 165 12.71 -12.37 1.13
N TRP A 166 13.49 -12.82 0.14
CA TRP A 166 14.91 -13.09 0.30
C TRP A 166 15.73 -11.83 0.45
N VAL A 167 15.41 -10.78 -0.32
CA VAL A 167 16.05 -9.46 -0.18
C VAL A 167 15.79 -8.87 1.21
N PHE A 168 14.54 -8.93 1.69
CA PHE A 168 14.19 -8.45 3.02
C PHE A 168 14.87 -9.27 4.12
N ALA A 169 14.81 -10.60 4.03
CA ALA A 169 15.44 -11.49 5.00
C ALA A 169 16.96 -11.29 5.07
N ALA A 170 17.63 -11.12 3.93
CA ALA A 170 19.06 -10.83 3.87
C ALA A 170 19.39 -9.48 4.53
N ALA A 171 18.61 -8.44 4.26
CA ALA A 171 18.82 -7.13 4.88
C ALA A 171 18.57 -7.14 6.39
N LEU A 172 17.54 -7.85 6.85
CA LEU A 172 17.25 -8.04 8.27
C LEU A 172 18.36 -8.84 8.96
N LEU A 173 18.83 -9.92 8.33
CA LEU A 173 19.93 -10.73 8.83
C LEU A 173 21.21 -9.88 8.97
N LEU A 174 21.56 -9.10 7.93
CA LEU A 174 22.68 -8.16 8.00
C LEU A 174 22.49 -7.14 9.12
N TYR A 175 21.29 -6.54 9.24
CA TYR A 175 20.99 -5.60 10.33
C TYR A 175 21.23 -6.22 11.72
N VAL A 176 20.86 -7.48 11.93
CA VAL A 176 21.03 -8.22 13.19
C VAL A 176 22.49 -8.63 13.43
N LEU A 177 23.17 -9.14 12.40
CA LEU A 177 24.55 -9.65 12.48
C LEU A 177 25.60 -8.54 12.56
N LEU A 178 25.32 -7.35 12.01
CA LEU A 178 26.25 -6.24 12.11
C LEU A 178 26.45 -5.86 13.60
N PRO A 179 27.71 -5.74 14.05
CA PRO A 179 28.01 -5.59 15.46
C PRO A 179 27.47 -4.27 16.01
N TRP A 180 26.83 -4.37 17.17
CA TRP A 180 26.42 -3.22 17.96
C TRP A 180 27.66 -2.50 18.53
N PRO A 181 27.62 -1.16 18.66
CA PRO A 181 28.64 -0.40 19.37
C PRO A 181 28.85 -0.99 20.76
N ARG A 182 30.10 -1.34 21.04
CA ARG A 182 30.50 -1.77 22.38
C ARG A 182 30.36 -0.59 23.32
N VAL A 183 29.64 -0.82 24.42
CA VAL A 183 29.57 0.12 25.52
C VAL A 183 30.82 -0.09 26.37
N ARG A 184 31.61 0.96 26.60
CA ARG A 184 32.77 0.89 27.48
C ARG A 184 32.34 0.98 28.94
N ALA A 185 33.17 0.48 29.86
CA ALA A 185 32.97 0.72 31.29
C ALA A 185 32.90 2.23 31.57
N ASN A 186 32.23 2.62 32.66
CA ASN A 186 32.10 4.03 33.09
C ASN A 186 31.53 4.97 32.02
N THR A 187 30.62 4.47 31.17
CA THR A 187 29.98 5.25 30.13
C THR A 187 28.49 5.37 30.39
N ALA A 188 27.93 6.58 30.28
CA ALA A 188 26.49 6.76 30.20
C ALA A 188 26.02 6.69 28.73
N TYR A 189 24.93 5.97 28.50
CA TYR A 189 24.41 5.67 27.16
C TYR A 189 22.89 5.45 27.21
N TYR A 190 22.20 5.68 26.10
CA TYR A 190 20.76 5.44 26.03
C TYR A 190 20.42 3.97 25.85
N SER A 191 19.30 3.53 26.44
CA SER A 191 18.81 2.16 26.29
C SER A 191 18.64 1.77 24.82
N ARG A 192 19.30 0.68 24.40
CA ARG A 192 19.24 0.19 23.00
C ARG A 192 17.82 -0.07 22.53
N VAL A 193 16.95 -0.60 23.39
CA VAL A 193 15.56 -0.89 23.02
C VAL A 193 14.81 0.40 22.68
N ARG A 194 14.94 1.43 23.53
CA ARG A 194 14.22 2.70 23.37
C ARG A 194 14.83 3.62 22.32
N ALA A 195 16.16 3.63 22.19
CA ALA A 195 16.87 4.51 21.27
C ALA A 195 17.08 3.90 19.88
N SER A 196 17.07 2.57 19.76
CA SER A 196 17.35 1.86 18.52
C SER A 196 16.14 1.04 18.06
N VAL A 197 15.79 -0.03 18.79
CA VAL A 197 14.85 -1.05 18.28
C VAL A 197 13.45 -0.48 18.03
N LEU A 198 12.88 0.25 19.01
CA LEU A 198 11.53 0.78 18.89
C LEU A 198 11.40 1.86 17.79
N PRO A 199 12.28 2.89 17.74
CA PRO A 199 12.29 3.83 16.64
C PRO A 199 12.52 3.17 15.28
N ASP A 200 13.44 2.21 15.18
CA ASP A 200 13.73 1.52 13.93
C ASP A 200 12.49 0.75 13.43
N LEU A 201 11.76 0.11 14.33
CA LEU A 201 10.49 -0.55 13.99
C LEU A 201 9.44 0.43 13.45
N ILE A 202 9.23 1.55 14.16
CA ILE A 202 8.28 2.60 13.73
C ILE A 202 8.73 3.17 12.38
N GLY A 203 10.03 3.39 12.19
CA GLY A 203 10.62 3.84 10.94
C GLY A 203 10.37 2.86 9.79
N VAL A 204 10.59 1.55 10.00
CA VAL A 204 10.29 0.50 9.01
C VAL A 204 8.82 0.51 8.62
N MET A 205 7.91 0.56 9.60
CA MET A 205 6.47 0.57 9.32
C MET A 205 6.07 1.81 8.52
N LEU A 206 6.51 3.00 8.96
CA LEU A 206 6.13 4.25 8.32
C LEU A 206 6.71 4.37 6.91
N THR A 207 8.01 4.12 6.75
CA THR A 207 8.65 4.11 5.42
C THR A 207 8.04 3.03 4.54
N GLY A 208 7.82 1.83 5.05
CA GLY A 208 7.30 0.71 4.26
C GLY A 208 5.88 0.95 3.74
N VAL A 209 4.96 1.40 4.60
CA VAL A 209 3.57 1.69 4.21
C VAL A 209 3.52 2.77 3.14
N PHE A 210 4.13 3.93 3.41
CA PHE A 210 4.07 5.07 2.50
C PHE A 210 4.84 4.84 1.20
N PHE A 211 5.88 4.01 1.21
CA PHE A 211 6.62 3.64 0.01
C PHE A 211 5.82 2.67 -0.86
N LEU A 212 5.17 1.68 -0.24
CA LEU A 212 4.43 0.63 -0.92
C LEU A 212 3.09 1.11 -1.50
N MET A 213 2.36 1.98 -0.79
CA MET A 213 1.04 2.42 -1.24
C MET A 213 0.97 2.91 -2.69
N PRO A 214 1.82 3.85 -3.17
CA PRO A 214 1.75 4.28 -4.56
C PRO A 214 2.05 3.14 -5.55
N LEU A 215 2.89 2.16 -5.16
CA LEU A 215 3.17 0.98 -5.98
C LEU A 215 1.94 0.06 -6.14
N LEU A 216 1.03 0.06 -5.16
CA LEU A 216 -0.20 -0.74 -5.22
C LEU A 216 -1.35 0.02 -5.89
N ILE A 217 -1.44 1.33 -5.67
CA ILE A 217 -2.57 2.15 -6.12
C ILE A 217 -2.37 2.59 -7.56
N VAL A 218 -1.22 3.21 -7.89
CA VAL A 218 -1.04 3.89 -9.18
C VAL A 218 -1.10 2.91 -10.36
N PRO A 219 -0.45 1.74 -10.35
CA PRO A 219 -0.56 0.80 -11.46
C PRO A 219 -1.97 0.24 -11.70
N GLN A 220 -2.85 0.33 -10.69
CA GLN A 220 -4.24 -0.12 -10.74
C GLN A 220 -5.22 0.97 -11.17
N ILE A 221 -4.76 2.20 -11.42
CA ILE A 221 -5.63 3.31 -11.85
C ILE A 221 -5.05 4.07 -13.04
N SER A 222 -3.72 4.17 -13.14
CA SER A 222 -3.05 4.78 -14.29
C SER A 222 -3.22 3.90 -15.53
N PRO A 223 -3.69 4.46 -16.68
CA PRO A 223 -3.77 3.74 -17.95
C PRO A 223 -2.44 3.12 -18.40
N ARG A 224 -1.31 3.75 -18.03
CA ARG A 224 0.03 3.31 -18.42
C ARG A 224 0.64 2.30 -17.45
N GLY A 225 0.12 2.22 -16.23
CA GLY A 225 0.59 1.29 -15.21
C GLY A 225 1.93 1.66 -14.55
N TYR A 226 2.47 2.85 -14.79
CA TYR A 226 3.73 3.31 -14.19
C TYR A 226 3.48 4.15 -12.93
N VAL A 227 4.32 3.94 -11.92
CA VAL A 227 4.24 4.64 -10.62
C VAL A 227 4.58 6.14 -10.74
N LEU A 228 5.42 6.50 -11.70
CA LEU A 228 5.83 7.87 -12.00
C LEU A 228 5.17 8.38 -13.29
N ASP A 229 3.88 8.09 -13.46
CA ASP A 229 3.09 8.59 -14.59
C ASP A 229 2.80 10.08 -14.43
N ALA A 230 3.61 10.90 -15.12
CA ALA A 230 3.49 12.36 -15.10
C ALA A 230 2.29 12.86 -15.90
N GLU A 231 1.97 12.22 -17.02
CA GLU A 231 0.90 12.65 -17.92
C GLU A 231 -0.49 12.41 -17.31
N GLY A 232 -0.66 11.32 -16.56
CA GLY A 232 -1.88 11.06 -15.79
C GLY A 232 -2.02 11.86 -14.49
N GLY A 233 -1.03 12.71 -14.14
CA GLY A 233 -1.02 13.47 -12.88
C GLY A 233 -0.73 12.64 -11.62
N TRP A 234 -0.61 11.31 -11.74
CA TRP A 234 -0.37 10.39 -10.63
C TRP A 234 1.00 10.57 -9.97
N ILE A 235 1.97 11.14 -10.69
CA ILE A 235 3.28 11.49 -10.13
C ILE A 235 3.17 12.33 -8.86
N ILE A 236 2.20 13.26 -8.77
CA ILE A 236 2.03 14.14 -7.62
C ILE A 236 1.65 13.32 -6.37
N LEU A 237 0.70 12.38 -6.52
CA LEU A 237 0.30 11.49 -5.44
C LEU A 237 1.49 10.64 -4.97
N THR A 238 2.23 10.04 -5.90
CA THR A 238 3.44 9.26 -5.58
C THR A 238 4.46 10.10 -4.80
N LEU A 239 4.75 11.32 -5.26
CA LEU A 239 5.70 12.22 -4.60
C LEU A 239 5.24 12.62 -3.20
N ILE A 240 3.95 12.90 -3.00
CA ILE A 240 3.39 13.20 -1.67
C ILE A 240 3.57 12.00 -0.74
N LEU A 241 3.20 10.79 -1.18
CA LEU A 241 3.35 9.58 -0.37
C LEU A 241 4.83 9.27 -0.07
N TRP A 242 5.72 9.46 -1.04
CA TRP A 242 7.16 9.31 -0.80
C TRP A 242 7.75 10.42 0.06
N ALA A 243 7.21 11.64 0.04
CA ALA A 243 7.57 12.68 1.00
C ALA A 243 7.22 12.24 2.43
N PHE A 244 6.09 11.54 2.65
CA PHE A 244 5.78 10.95 3.95
C PHE A 244 6.78 9.86 4.39
N CYS A 245 7.42 9.16 3.45
CA CYS A 245 8.51 8.22 3.78
C CYS A 245 9.69 8.91 4.47
N LEU A 246 9.93 10.20 4.17
CA LEU A 246 11.01 10.99 4.77
C LEU A 246 10.84 11.13 6.28
N PHE A 247 9.60 11.09 6.81
CA PHE A 247 9.39 11.06 8.26
C PHE A 247 9.90 9.76 8.88
N GLY A 248 9.70 8.61 8.22
CA GLY A 248 10.27 7.33 8.67
C GLY A 248 11.80 7.35 8.62
N LEU A 249 12.37 7.93 7.56
CA LEU A 249 13.83 8.12 7.44
C LEU A 249 14.39 9.07 8.51
N ALA A 250 13.67 10.14 8.84
CA ALA A 250 14.04 11.05 9.91
C ALA A 250 14.07 10.36 11.27
N ILE A 251 13.13 9.44 11.54
CA ILE A 251 13.14 8.63 12.77
C ILE A 251 14.42 7.78 12.85
N PHE A 252 14.84 7.13 11.75
CA PHE A 252 16.12 6.39 11.72
C PHE A 252 17.32 7.29 11.99
N ALA A 253 17.36 8.50 11.42
CA ALA A 253 18.44 9.44 11.64
C ALA A 253 18.52 9.89 13.11
N VAL A 254 17.37 10.18 13.72
CA VAL A 254 17.27 10.55 15.14
C VAL A 254 17.68 9.37 16.03
N ALA A 255 17.20 8.17 15.74
CA ALA A 255 17.55 6.93 16.44
C ALA A 255 19.07 6.66 16.39
N ALA A 256 19.69 6.82 15.21
CA ALA A 256 21.13 6.70 15.03
C ALA A 256 21.90 7.72 15.88
N ARG A 257 21.43 8.98 15.92
CA ARG A 257 22.03 10.04 16.73
C ARG A 257 21.98 9.71 18.22
N TYR A 258 20.84 9.25 18.74
CA TYR A 258 20.71 8.89 20.15
C TYR A 258 21.48 7.62 20.52
N THR A 259 21.53 6.63 19.63
CA THR A 259 22.28 5.39 19.85
C THR A 259 23.79 5.62 19.81
N ALA A 260 24.26 6.56 18.99
CA ALA A 260 25.67 6.97 18.95
C ALA A 260 26.08 7.87 20.14
N CYS A 261 25.11 8.49 20.83
CA CYS A 261 25.36 9.39 21.93
C CYS A 261 25.85 8.63 23.17
N GLN A 262 27.08 8.91 23.60
CA GLN A 262 27.70 8.32 24.78
C GLN A 262 28.47 9.39 25.56
N VAL A 263 28.45 9.30 26.89
CA VAL A 263 29.29 10.14 27.75
C VAL A 263 30.24 9.24 28.50
N ARG A 264 31.52 9.30 28.15
CA ARG A 264 32.57 8.53 28.80
C ARG A 264 33.14 9.34 29.94
N VAL A 265 33.29 8.68 31.08
CA VAL A 265 33.91 9.25 32.28
C VAL A 265 35.36 8.78 32.30
N LEU A 266 36.28 9.72 32.16
CA LEU A 266 37.74 9.52 32.27
C LEU A 266 38.22 10.19 33.55
N ASP A 267 39.46 9.92 33.97
CA ASP A 267 39.97 10.39 35.26
C ASP A 267 40.08 11.93 35.35
N ASP A 268 40.32 12.60 34.23
CA ASP A 268 40.55 14.05 34.14
C ASP A 268 39.47 14.83 33.36
N ARG A 269 38.57 14.13 32.66
CA ARG A 269 37.60 14.75 31.74
C ARG A 269 36.34 13.91 31.51
N LEU A 270 35.28 14.59 31.08
CA LEU A 270 34.15 13.96 30.41
C LEU A 270 34.34 14.00 28.90
N GLN A 271 34.10 12.88 28.24
CA GLN A 271 34.14 12.80 26.78
C GLN A 271 32.73 12.56 26.24
N TYR A 272 32.18 13.57 25.55
CA TYR A 272 30.89 13.53 24.88
C TYR A 272 31.06 13.04 23.44
N VAL A 273 30.62 11.81 23.18
CA VAL A 273 30.72 11.15 21.89
C VAL A 273 29.37 11.21 21.20
N THR A 274 29.35 11.71 19.96
CA THR A 274 28.16 11.76 19.11
C THR A 274 28.46 11.06 17.78
N LEU A 275 27.44 11.02 16.89
CA LEU A 275 27.63 10.57 15.52
C LEU A 275 28.61 11.47 14.73
N THR A 276 28.69 12.76 15.07
CA THR A 276 29.47 13.76 14.33
C THR A 276 30.91 13.92 14.85
N GLY A 277 31.23 13.37 16.01
CA GLY A 277 32.58 13.45 16.55
C GLY A 277 32.64 13.24 18.06
N VAL A 278 33.81 13.55 18.60
CA VAL A 278 34.13 13.43 20.02
C VAL A 278 34.46 14.81 20.56
N ARG A 279 33.91 15.17 21.72
CA ARG A 279 34.17 16.45 22.40
C ARG A 279 34.60 16.18 23.83
N ASP A 280 35.74 16.74 24.20
CA ASP A 280 36.28 16.61 25.55
C ASP A 280 35.93 17.83 26.40
N PHE A 281 35.59 17.56 27.65
CA PHE A 281 35.23 18.51 28.70
C PHE A 281 36.08 18.21 29.94
N PRO A 282 37.29 18.78 30.04
CA PRO A 282 38.14 18.67 31.23
C PRO A 282 37.37 19.13 32.47
N TYR A 283 37.51 18.43 33.60
CA TYR A 283 36.76 18.77 34.81
C TYR A 283 37.04 20.21 35.29
N SER A 284 38.28 20.67 35.15
CA SER A 284 38.69 22.04 35.45
C SER A 284 38.01 23.12 34.61
N GLN A 285 37.51 22.76 33.43
CA GLN A 285 36.81 23.67 32.51
C GLN A 285 35.30 23.63 32.69
N ILE A 286 34.74 22.75 33.53
CA ILE A 286 33.30 22.69 33.76
C ILE A 286 32.92 23.84 34.71
N ALA A 287 32.04 24.71 34.25
CA ALA A 287 31.56 25.87 35.00
C ALA A 287 30.39 25.48 35.90
N SER A 288 29.41 24.77 35.35
CA SER A 288 28.24 24.32 36.10
C SER A 288 27.67 23.02 35.54
N VAL A 289 27.04 22.26 36.44
CA VAL A 289 26.24 21.07 36.11
C VAL A 289 24.90 21.19 36.81
N GLU A 290 23.84 21.24 36.01
CA GLU A 290 22.48 21.53 36.48
C GLU A 290 21.51 20.50 35.88
N VAL A 291 20.44 20.17 36.61
CA VAL A 291 19.27 19.53 36.02
C VAL A 291 18.36 20.65 35.54
N ALA A 292 17.96 20.61 34.28
CA ALA A 292 17.07 21.60 33.68
C ALA A 292 15.94 20.89 32.92
N PRO A 293 14.77 21.51 32.72
CA PRO A 293 13.80 20.98 31.78
C PRO A 293 14.34 21.04 30.35
N TYR A 294 14.07 20.00 29.56
CA TYR A 294 14.25 20.04 28.12
C TYR A 294 13.24 21.02 27.53
N GLU A 295 13.73 22.02 26.83
CA GLU A 295 12.88 22.92 26.06
C GLU A 295 12.96 22.50 24.59
N PRO A 296 11.83 22.16 23.94
CA PRO A 296 11.82 21.89 22.52
C PRO A 296 12.30 23.13 21.74
N PRO A 297 12.94 22.96 20.57
CA PRO A 297 13.36 24.09 19.76
C PRO A 297 12.17 25.00 19.46
N LYS A 298 12.27 26.29 19.82
CA LYS A 298 11.18 27.27 19.63
C LYS A 298 10.70 27.34 18.18
N ALA A 299 11.60 27.12 17.22
CA ALA A 299 11.26 27.06 15.80
C ALA A 299 10.32 25.90 15.46
N LEU A 300 10.52 24.73 16.07
CA LEU A 300 9.67 23.56 15.83
C LEU A 300 8.28 23.75 16.44
N VAL A 301 8.21 24.33 17.64
CA VAL A 301 6.94 24.70 18.27
C VAL A 301 6.20 25.74 17.43
N ARG A 302 6.89 26.80 16.96
CA ARG A 302 6.30 27.81 16.07
C ARG A 302 5.81 27.20 14.75
N ALA A 303 6.59 26.32 14.14
CA ALA A 303 6.21 25.64 12.91
C ALA A 303 4.97 24.75 13.12
N GLY A 304 4.93 23.97 14.20
CA GLY A 304 3.76 23.18 14.56
C GLY A 304 2.52 24.04 14.81
N LEU A 305 2.69 25.20 15.46
CA LEU A 305 1.59 26.15 15.68
C LEU A 305 1.10 26.74 14.35
N ILE A 306 1.99 27.12 13.42
CA ILE A 306 1.60 27.58 12.09
C ILE A 306 0.83 26.49 11.34
N VAL A 307 1.32 25.25 11.34
CA VAL A 307 0.62 24.11 10.74
C VAL A 307 -0.76 23.89 11.38
N SER A 308 -0.86 24.09 12.70
CA SER A 308 -2.12 23.93 13.42
C SER A 308 -3.19 24.97 13.04
N LEU A 309 -2.81 26.12 12.49
CA LEU A 309 -3.76 27.11 11.95
C LEU A 309 -4.46 26.57 10.70
N PHE A 310 -3.76 25.77 9.89
CA PHE A 310 -4.34 25.13 8.70
C PHE A 310 -5.01 23.79 9.01
N ASN A 311 -4.64 23.15 10.12
CA ASN A 311 -5.22 21.90 10.57
C ASN A 311 -5.37 21.88 12.10
N TRP A 312 -6.55 22.24 12.59
CA TRP A 312 -6.84 22.32 14.02
C TRP A 312 -6.56 21.00 14.78
N ARG A 313 -6.63 19.84 14.10
CA ARG A 313 -6.29 18.54 14.72
C ARG A 313 -4.80 18.41 15.06
N ALA A 314 -3.94 19.20 14.42
CA ALA A 314 -2.51 19.27 14.75
C ALA A 314 -2.21 20.15 15.98
N ALA A 315 -3.18 20.93 16.48
CA ALA A 315 -2.98 21.80 17.65
C ALA A 315 -2.72 20.98 18.92
N GLY A 316 -3.48 19.91 19.15
CA GLY A 316 -3.32 19.03 20.32
C GLY A 316 -1.91 18.44 20.43
N PRO A 317 -1.42 17.70 19.42
CA PRO A 317 -0.05 17.17 19.41
C PRO A 317 1.03 18.25 19.56
N THR A 318 0.85 19.42 18.92
CA THR A 318 1.81 20.52 19.03
C THR A 318 1.87 21.06 20.45
N LEU A 319 0.72 21.24 21.11
CA LEU A 319 0.66 21.69 22.51
C LEU A 319 1.25 20.64 23.45
N LEU A 320 1.03 19.35 23.21
CA LEU A 320 1.64 18.26 23.98
C LEU A 320 3.17 18.25 23.84
N VAL A 321 3.70 18.51 22.64
CA VAL A 321 5.14 18.64 22.42
C VAL A 321 5.69 19.88 23.11
N ALA A 322 4.95 20.99 23.07
CA ALA A 322 5.34 22.24 23.72
C ALA A 322 5.32 22.15 25.25
N SER A 323 4.42 21.35 25.83
CA SER A 323 4.29 21.17 27.28
C SER A 323 5.22 20.09 27.85
N ARG A 324 5.88 19.31 26.99
CA ARG A 324 6.74 18.20 27.41
C ARG A 324 8.04 18.72 28.02
N THR A 325 8.20 18.53 29.33
CA THR A 325 9.41 18.88 30.10
C THR A 325 10.16 17.62 30.54
N ASP A 326 10.96 17.04 29.65
CA ASP A 326 11.86 15.95 30.03
C ASP A 326 13.05 16.50 30.84
N PRO A 327 13.43 15.94 32.00
CA PRO A 327 14.58 16.43 32.74
C PRO A 327 15.88 16.12 31.99
N VAL A 328 16.76 17.11 31.86
CA VAL A 328 18.07 16.99 31.21
C VAL A 328 19.20 17.36 32.15
N LEU A 329 20.29 16.60 32.11
CA LEU A 329 21.55 17.00 32.70
C LEU A 329 22.26 17.94 31.74
N ARG A 330 22.41 19.20 32.12
CA ARG A 330 23.11 20.23 31.34
C ARG A 330 24.49 20.45 31.94
N VAL A 331 25.52 20.23 31.12
CA VAL A 331 26.92 20.51 31.48
C VAL A 331 27.36 21.73 30.68
N LYS A 332 27.73 22.81 31.37
CA LYS A 332 28.26 24.04 30.76
C LYS A 332 29.75 24.15 31.07
N ALA A 333 30.56 24.31 30.03
CA ALA A 333 31.97 24.65 30.16
C ALA A 333 32.16 26.16 30.30
N ARG A 334 33.30 26.56 30.87
CA ARG A 334 33.71 27.96 31.06
C ARG A 334 33.93 28.69 29.73
N ASP A 335 34.22 27.96 28.67
CA ASP A 335 34.38 28.51 27.31
C ASP A 335 33.05 28.69 26.55
N GLY A 336 31.92 28.48 27.22
CA GLY A 336 30.58 28.62 26.64
C GLY A 336 30.07 27.37 25.91
N ARG A 337 30.90 26.35 25.70
CA ARG A 337 30.43 25.06 25.15
C ARG A 337 29.50 24.40 26.16
N SER A 338 28.45 23.75 25.67
CA SER A 338 27.58 22.95 26.53
C SER A 338 27.06 21.72 25.80
N PHE A 339 26.67 20.72 26.57
CA PHE A 339 25.89 19.60 26.09
C PHE A 339 24.78 19.25 27.08
N GLN A 340 23.76 18.58 26.57
CA GLN A 340 22.58 18.18 27.32
C GLN A 340 22.35 16.68 27.15
N LEU A 341 22.04 16.01 28.25
CA LEU A 341 21.66 14.60 28.26
C LEU A 341 20.24 14.47 28.79
N ILE A 342 19.34 13.92 27.99
CA ILE A 342 17.99 13.60 28.45
C ILE A 342 18.10 12.46 29.44
N LEU A 343 17.62 12.67 30.67
CA LEU A 343 17.73 11.66 31.73
C LEU A 343 16.75 10.51 31.51
N THR A 344 15.68 10.74 30.76
CA THR A 344 14.71 9.72 30.33
C THR A 344 15.42 8.64 29.50
N ALA A 345 15.51 7.42 30.04
CA ALA A 345 16.16 6.25 29.42
C ALA A 345 17.69 6.27 29.31
N LEU A 346 18.37 7.20 30.00
CA LEU A 346 19.82 7.21 30.10
C LEU A 346 20.29 6.20 31.16
N HIS A 347 21.12 5.23 30.75
CA HIS A 347 21.82 4.33 31.64
C HIS A 347 23.18 4.92 32.04
N GLY A 348 23.67 4.59 33.22
CA GLY A 348 25.01 4.97 33.68
C GLY A 348 25.16 6.41 34.15
N VAL A 349 24.06 7.15 34.35
CA VAL A 349 24.10 8.55 34.85
C VAL A 349 24.88 8.68 36.17
N ARG A 350 24.78 7.66 37.04
CA ARG A 350 25.53 7.60 38.30
C ARG A 350 27.05 7.68 38.10
N HIS A 351 27.58 7.05 37.05
CA HIS A 351 29.01 7.13 36.73
C HIS A 351 29.42 8.54 36.34
N VAL A 352 28.56 9.25 35.59
CA VAL A 352 28.82 10.66 35.20
C VAL A 352 28.85 11.55 36.43
N VAL A 353 27.87 11.40 37.33
CA VAL A 353 27.82 12.18 38.59
C VAL A 353 29.01 11.85 39.49
N ALA A 354 29.37 10.56 39.61
CA ALA A 354 30.54 10.13 40.39
C ALA A 354 31.84 10.71 39.83
N GLY A 355 32.03 10.69 38.51
CA GLY A 355 33.21 11.26 37.85
C GLY A 355 33.30 12.78 38.00
N LEU A 356 32.18 13.49 37.87
CA LEU A 356 32.14 14.93 38.13
C LEU A 356 32.52 15.25 39.58
N ARG A 357 32.03 14.45 40.54
CA ARG A 357 32.37 14.61 41.96
C ARG A 357 33.85 14.33 42.23
N SER A 358 34.41 13.25 41.69
CA SER A 358 35.84 12.93 41.85
C SER A 358 36.74 13.96 41.18
N GLY A 359 36.27 14.58 40.08
CA GLY A 359 36.94 15.69 39.41
C GLY A 359 36.82 17.05 40.11
N GLY A 360 36.21 17.11 41.30
CA GLY A 360 36.07 18.36 42.07
C GLY A 360 35.10 19.38 41.46
N VAL A 361 34.21 18.96 40.57
CA VAL A 361 33.20 19.84 39.96
C VAL A 361 32.08 20.10 40.97
N ALA A 362 31.74 21.38 41.18
CA ALA A 362 30.60 21.75 42.02
C ALA A 362 29.29 21.23 41.41
N LEU A 363 28.57 20.41 42.18
CA LEU A 363 27.30 19.81 41.77
C LEU A 363 26.14 20.52 42.47
N SER A 364 25.05 20.80 41.75
CA SER A 364 23.81 21.19 42.41
C SER A 364 23.23 20.04 43.23
N ASP A 365 22.41 20.35 44.24
CA ASP A 365 21.79 19.35 45.10
C ASP A 365 20.96 18.33 44.32
N GLU A 366 20.28 18.76 43.26
CA GLU A 366 19.51 17.89 42.37
C GLU A 366 20.40 16.89 41.63
N VAL A 367 21.56 17.33 41.13
CA VAL A 367 22.52 16.44 40.48
C VAL A 367 23.13 15.47 41.49
N ALA A 368 23.38 15.92 42.72
CA ALA A 368 23.85 15.06 43.79
C ALA A 368 22.83 13.97 44.17
N ARG A 369 21.52 14.28 44.16
CA ARG A 369 20.42 13.30 44.34
C ARG A 369 20.42 12.23 43.24
N LEU A 370 20.60 12.64 41.98
CA LEU A 370 20.72 11.69 40.85
C LEU A 370 21.90 10.72 41.05
N GLY A 371 23.03 11.18 41.59
CA GLY A 371 24.17 10.34 41.92
C GLY A 371 23.86 9.26 42.96
N ARG A 372 22.97 9.57 43.93
CA ARG A 372 22.47 8.60 44.91
C ARG A 372 21.42 7.65 44.33
N GLY A 373 21.02 7.83 43.08
CA GLY A 373 20.00 7.02 42.40
C GLY A 373 18.57 7.32 42.86
N GLU A 374 18.36 8.45 43.53
CA GLU A 374 17.03 9.01 43.70
C GLU A 374 16.52 9.37 42.29
N LYS A 375 15.36 8.83 41.91
CA LYS A 375 14.76 9.16 40.61
C LYS A 375 14.32 10.63 40.65
N PRO A 376 14.62 11.43 39.62
CA PRO A 376 13.88 12.67 39.41
C PRO A 376 12.43 12.26 39.14
N VAL A 377 11.49 12.84 39.91
CA VAL A 377 10.03 12.60 39.94
C VAL A 377 9.52 11.70 38.80
N ASP A 378 9.04 10.51 39.14
CA ASP A 378 8.64 9.44 38.21
C ASP A 378 7.26 9.75 37.59
N PRO A 379 7.15 10.11 36.29
CA PRO A 379 5.85 10.44 35.74
C PRO A 379 5.01 9.21 35.37
N GLU A 380 5.59 8.03 35.12
CA GLU A 380 4.77 6.89 34.67
C GLU A 380 5.47 5.54 34.88
N ALA A 381 5.03 4.82 35.91
CA ALA A 381 5.19 3.39 36.04
C ALA A 381 4.22 2.64 35.10
N ILE A 382 4.21 2.97 33.81
CA ILE A 382 3.52 2.15 32.80
C ILE A 382 4.40 0.93 32.52
N SER A 383 3.88 -0.21 32.98
CA SER A 383 4.38 -1.58 32.84
C SER A 383 5.31 -1.80 31.63
N ARG A 384 6.61 -1.79 31.92
CA ARG A 384 7.73 -2.09 30.99
C ARG A 384 7.65 -3.47 30.35
N ARG A 385 6.94 -4.42 30.97
CA ARG A 385 6.88 -5.82 30.54
C ARG A 385 5.72 -6.08 29.58
N THR A 386 4.56 -5.48 29.81
CA THR A 386 3.41 -5.64 28.90
C THR A 386 3.66 -4.91 27.58
N TRP A 387 4.17 -3.68 27.58
CA TRP A 387 4.28 -2.92 26.33
C TRP A 387 5.29 -3.50 25.32
N VAL A 388 6.44 -4.02 25.79
CA VAL A 388 7.43 -4.67 24.91
C VAL A 388 6.89 -5.99 24.34
N ALA A 389 6.17 -6.78 25.15
CA ALA A 389 5.54 -8.01 24.72
C ALA A 389 4.41 -7.75 23.71
N THR A 390 3.55 -6.76 23.97
CA THR A 390 2.45 -6.39 23.05
C THR A 390 2.99 -5.87 21.73
N THR A 391 4.01 -5.00 21.75
CA THR A 391 4.60 -4.47 20.50
C THR A 391 5.32 -5.57 19.71
N LEU A 392 6.08 -6.46 20.35
CA LEU A 392 6.69 -7.60 19.66
C LEU A 392 5.65 -8.58 19.11
N ALA A 393 4.56 -8.83 19.83
CA ALA A 393 3.47 -9.68 19.36
C ALA A 393 2.74 -9.09 18.15
N VAL A 394 2.40 -7.79 18.18
CA VAL A 394 1.74 -7.11 17.05
C VAL A 394 2.62 -7.13 15.80
N VAL A 395 3.93 -6.94 15.95
CA VAL A 395 4.88 -6.99 14.83
C VAL A 395 5.07 -8.40 14.31
N ALA A 396 5.20 -9.39 15.19
CA ALA A 396 5.29 -10.80 14.79
C ALA A 396 4.01 -11.25 14.08
N ILE A 397 2.83 -10.77 14.51
CA ILE A 397 1.54 -11.02 13.85
C ILE A 397 1.47 -10.29 12.52
N ALA A 398 1.91 -9.03 12.41
CA ALA A 398 1.89 -8.30 11.14
C ALA A 398 2.85 -8.90 10.09
N ILE A 399 4.09 -9.22 10.51
CA ILE A 399 5.08 -9.90 9.65
C ILE A 399 4.59 -11.31 9.34
N GLY A 400 4.10 -12.05 10.33
CA GLY A 400 3.53 -13.38 10.16
C GLY A 400 2.36 -13.39 9.20
N ALA A 401 1.40 -12.47 9.33
CA ALA A 401 0.25 -12.36 8.43
C ALA A 401 0.66 -11.94 7.02
N THR A 402 1.67 -11.08 6.87
CA THR A 402 2.19 -10.69 5.55
C THR A 402 2.94 -11.85 4.90
N VAL A 403 3.79 -12.56 5.63
CA VAL A 403 4.55 -13.72 5.14
C VAL A 403 3.62 -14.89 4.86
N VAL A 404 2.71 -15.22 5.76
CA VAL A 404 1.70 -16.29 5.58
C VAL A 404 0.72 -15.92 4.48
N GLY A 405 0.28 -14.67 4.34
CA GLY A 405 -0.54 -14.24 3.20
C GLY A 405 0.21 -14.41 1.87
N LEU A 406 1.47 -13.96 1.81
CA LEU A 406 2.33 -14.12 0.64
C LEU A 406 2.63 -15.59 0.31
N TRP A 407 2.74 -16.47 1.31
CA TRP A 407 3.12 -17.88 1.14
C TRP A 407 1.90 -18.79 0.93
N ALA A 408 0.83 -18.61 1.70
CA ALA A 408 -0.42 -19.36 1.58
C ALA A 408 -1.09 -19.11 0.22
N GLU A 409 -1.04 -17.90 -0.32
CA GLU A 409 -1.55 -17.63 -1.67
C GLU A 409 -0.69 -18.23 -2.79
N SER A 410 0.58 -18.57 -2.51
CA SER A 410 1.40 -19.34 -3.47
C SER A 410 1.08 -20.83 -3.45
N ALA A 411 0.50 -21.33 -2.35
CA ALA A 411 0.13 -22.73 -2.17
C ALA A 411 -1.35 -23.02 -2.52
N GLN A 412 -2.21 -21.99 -2.49
CA GLN A 412 -3.60 -22.12 -2.93
C GLN A 412 -3.67 -22.05 -4.46
N VAL A 413 -3.61 -23.22 -5.11
CA VAL A 413 -4.29 -23.39 -6.40
C VAL A 413 -5.78 -23.23 -6.07
N PRO A 414 -6.48 -22.22 -6.60
CA PRO A 414 -7.91 -22.12 -6.39
C PRO A 414 -8.52 -23.43 -6.91
N ARG A 415 -9.13 -24.21 -6.01
CA ARG A 415 -10.11 -25.20 -6.45
C ARG A 415 -11.19 -24.36 -7.10
N VAL A 416 -11.24 -24.42 -8.42
CA VAL A 416 -12.40 -23.95 -9.17
C VAL A 416 -13.51 -24.93 -8.80
N GLU A 417 -14.17 -24.69 -7.67
CA GLU A 417 -15.49 -25.26 -7.45
C GLU A 417 -16.31 -24.73 -8.61
N ALA A 418 -16.70 -25.64 -9.50
CA ALA A 418 -17.57 -25.30 -10.60
C ALA A 418 -18.75 -24.53 -10.02
N PRO A 419 -19.15 -23.38 -10.61
CA PRO A 419 -20.30 -22.63 -10.11
C PRO A 419 -21.44 -23.63 -9.91
N ASP A 420 -21.90 -23.71 -8.67
CA ASP A 420 -22.86 -24.72 -8.24
C ASP A 420 -24.10 -24.55 -9.12
N ALA A 421 -24.21 -25.41 -10.14
CA ALA A 421 -25.21 -25.28 -11.19
C ALA A 421 -26.63 -25.61 -10.69
N GLY A 422 -26.79 -25.76 -9.37
CA GLY A 422 -28.04 -26.05 -8.68
C GLY A 422 -28.92 -24.83 -8.40
N GLY A 423 -28.48 -23.61 -8.71
CA GLY A 423 -29.39 -22.46 -8.78
C GLY A 423 -30.38 -22.65 -9.93
N PRO A 424 -31.70 -22.42 -9.74
CA PRO A 424 -32.65 -22.47 -10.83
C PRO A 424 -32.19 -21.52 -11.95
N PRO A 425 -32.24 -21.94 -13.24
CA PRO A 425 -31.79 -21.10 -14.33
C PRO A 425 -32.59 -19.79 -14.36
N VAL A 426 -31.90 -18.65 -14.38
CA VAL A 426 -32.52 -17.33 -14.56
C VAL A 426 -33.38 -17.37 -15.81
N THR A 427 -34.67 -17.08 -15.67
CA THR A 427 -35.61 -17.21 -16.80
C THR A 427 -35.38 -16.07 -17.80
N LEU A 428 -35.62 -16.34 -19.10
CA LEU A 428 -35.53 -15.30 -20.14
C LEU A 428 -36.46 -14.11 -19.86
N GLU A 429 -37.56 -14.34 -19.16
CA GLU A 429 -38.51 -13.32 -18.74
C GLU A 429 -37.90 -12.38 -17.68
N GLN A 430 -37.19 -12.92 -16.68
CA GLN A 430 -36.47 -12.13 -15.67
C GLN A 430 -35.37 -11.26 -16.30
N VAL A 431 -34.63 -11.80 -17.27
CA VAL A 431 -33.60 -11.04 -18.01
C VAL A 431 -34.23 -9.91 -18.83
N ALA A 432 -35.34 -10.19 -19.51
CA ALA A 432 -36.07 -9.18 -20.28
C ALA A 432 -36.67 -8.09 -19.37
N GLU A 433 -37.17 -8.46 -18.19
CA GLU A 433 -37.67 -7.52 -17.19
C GLU A 433 -36.57 -6.64 -16.62
N GLN A 434 -35.41 -7.21 -16.26
CA GLN A 434 -34.24 -6.44 -15.85
C GLN A 434 -33.80 -5.44 -16.94
N GLY A 435 -33.80 -5.87 -18.21
CA GLY A 435 -33.50 -4.99 -19.34
C GLY A 435 -34.44 -3.79 -19.43
N ARG A 436 -35.77 -4.02 -19.31
CA ARG A 436 -36.79 -2.95 -19.31
C ARG A 436 -36.60 -1.98 -18.13
N LEU A 437 -36.27 -2.50 -16.94
CA LEU A 437 -36.03 -1.67 -15.75
C LEU A 437 -34.77 -0.81 -15.90
N ILE A 438 -33.68 -1.35 -16.49
CA ILE A 438 -32.46 -0.60 -16.77
C ILE A 438 -32.73 0.55 -17.75
N GLU A 439 -33.48 0.28 -18.82
CA GLU A 439 -33.87 1.31 -19.80
C GLU A 439 -34.71 2.40 -19.14
N ALA A 440 -35.74 2.05 -18.36
CA ALA A 440 -36.57 3.01 -17.63
C ALA A 440 -35.75 3.84 -16.62
N MET A 441 -34.82 3.22 -15.90
CA MET A 441 -33.90 3.93 -14.99
C MET A 441 -33.02 4.93 -15.74
N SER A 442 -32.57 4.60 -16.96
CA SER A 442 -31.78 5.52 -17.79
C SER A 442 -32.58 6.76 -18.21
N VAL A 443 -33.86 6.59 -18.56
CA VAL A 443 -34.77 7.69 -18.92
C VAL A 443 -34.99 8.64 -17.75
N GLU A 444 -35.23 8.12 -16.55
CA GLU A 444 -35.41 8.95 -15.34
C GLU A 444 -34.10 9.65 -14.92
N ARG A 445 -32.95 9.01 -15.12
CA ARG A 445 -31.64 9.65 -14.91
C ARG A 445 -31.44 10.84 -15.84
N ASP A 446 -31.82 10.72 -17.11
CA ASP A 446 -31.74 11.82 -18.05
C ASP A 446 -32.75 12.94 -17.73
N ALA A 447 -33.94 12.58 -17.22
CA ALA A 447 -34.91 13.55 -16.72
C ALA A 447 -34.36 14.34 -15.53
N MET A 448 -33.73 13.67 -14.55
CA MET A 448 -33.03 14.33 -13.44
C MET A 448 -31.94 15.29 -13.96
N LYS A 449 -31.13 14.85 -14.92
CA LYS A 449 -30.08 15.70 -15.50
C LYS A 449 -30.66 16.94 -16.18
N ARG A 450 -31.72 16.79 -16.99
CA ARG A 450 -32.41 17.93 -17.64
C ARG A 450 -33.02 18.90 -16.62
N ALA A 451 -33.62 18.39 -15.54
CA ALA A 451 -34.16 19.23 -14.48
C ALA A 451 -33.05 20.01 -13.75
N LEU A 452 -31.92 19.37 -13.46
CA LEU A 452 -30.76 20.02 -12.84
C LEU A 452 -30.14 21.11 -13.74
N GLU A 453 -30.03 20.87 -15.04
CA GLU A 453 -29.54 21.88 -15.99
C GLU A 453 -30.50 23.06 -16.12
N ARG A 454 -31.83 22.83 -16.11
CA ARG A 454 -32.83 23.91 -16.04
C ARG A 454 -32.69 24.74 -14.75
N TYR A 455 -32.49 24.08 -13.61
CA TYR A 455 -32.28 24.76 -12.33
C TYR A 455 -31.04 25.69 -12.37
N LYS A 456 -29.94 25.22 -12.95
CA LYS A 456 -28.70 26.01 -13.09
C LYS A 456 -28.85 27.17 -14.08
N ALA A 457 -29.60 26.95 -15.17
CA ALA A 457 -29.80 27.96 -16.21
C ALA A 457 -30.78 29.07 -15.79
N ALA A 458 -31.68 28.81 -14.84
CA ALA A 458 -32.66 29.77 -14.36
C ALA A 458 -31.99 30.96 -13.61
N PRO A 459 -32.26 32.21 -14.01
CA PRO A 459 -31.75 33.41 -13.35
C PRO A 459 -32.11 33.44 -11.85
N GLU A 460 -31.24 34.00 -11.00
CA GLU A 460 -31.50 34.09 -9.55
C GLU A 460 -32.80 34.84 -9.20
N LYS A 461 -33.23 35.76 -10.08
CA LYS A 461 -34.45 36.56 -9.89
C LYS A 461 -35.74 35.80 -10.24
N GLU A 462 -35.65 34.64 -10.89
CA GLU A 462 -36.80 33.84 -11.33
C GLU A 462 -36.99 32.62 -10.43
N ALA A 463 -37.25 32.87 -9.14
CA ALA A 463 -37.38 31.84 -8.10
C ALA A 463 -38.40 30.74 -8.44
N ALA A 464 -39.50 31.09 -9.12
CA ALA A 464 -40.54 30.14 -9.53
C ALA A 464 -40.01 29.05 -10.50
N GLN A 465 -39.15 29.41 -11.45
CA GLN A 465 -38.58 28.46 -12.40
C GLN A 465 -37.58 27.51 -11.72
N ARG A 466 -36.80 28.03 -10.76
CA ARG A 466 -35.90 27.19 -9.94
C ARG A 466 -36.69 26.20 -9.08
N GLU A 467 -37.80 26.64 -8.49
CA GLU A 467 -38.66 25.78 -7.68
C GLU A 467 -39.35 24.70 -8.52
N GLU A 468 -39.80 25.04 -9.74
CA GLU A 468 -40.35 24.07 -10.69
C GLU A 468 -39.30 23.04 -11.12
N ALA A 469 -38.09 23.47 -11.50
CA ALA A 469 -37.00 22.57 -11.87
C ALA A 469 -36.58 21.64 -10.73
N LEU A 470 -36.60 22.14 -9.47
CA LEU A 470 -36.33 21.32 -8.29
C LEU A 470 -37.43 20.28 -8.06
N ARG A 471 -38.71 20.66 -8.21
CA ARG A 471 -39.84 19.72 -8.12
C ARG A 471 -39.77 18.62 -9.18
N ASP A 472 -39.40 18.96 -10.41
CA ASP A 472 -39.20 18.00 -11.50
C ASP A 472 -38.05 17.03 -11.19
N PHE A 473 -36.95 17.54 -10.62
CA PHE A 473 -35.82 16.71 -10.20
C PHE A 473 -36.23 15.72 -9.11
N GLU A 474 -36.92 16.17 -8.06
CA GLU A 474 -37.40 15.31 -6.96
C GLU A 474 -38.40 14.26 -7.46
N ALA A 475 -39.28 14.62 -8.38
CA ALA A 475 -40.23 13.70 -8.98
C ALA A 475 -39.51 12.59 -9.79
N ALA A 476 -38.52 12.95 -10.61
CA ALA A 476 -37.72 11.99 -11.37
C ALA A 476 -36.88 11.09 -10.44
N LYS A 477 -36.30 11.65 -9.38
CA LYS A 477 -35.56 10.89 -8.36
C LYS A 477 -36.42 9.83 -7.70
N LYS A 478 -37.65 10.18 -7.27
CA LYS A 478 -38.59 9.21 -6.67
C LYS A 478 -38.95 8.08 -7.63
N ARG A 479 -39.16 8.38 -8.92
CA ARG A 479 -39.42 7.35 -9.94
C ARG A 479 -38.21 6.44 -10.16
N PHE A 480 -37.00 7.00 -10.19
CA PHE A 480 -35.76 6.23 -10.28
C PHE A 480 -35.58 5.28 -9.08
N GLU A 481 -35.77 5.77 -7.85
CA GLU A 481 -35.67 4.94 -6.64
C GLU A 481 -36.67 3.78 -6.64
N LYS A 482 -37.90 4.03 -7.13
CA LYS A 482 -38.92 2.99 -7.29
C LYS A 482 -38.48 1.91 -8.30
N LEU A 483 -37.96 2.32 -9.47
CA LEU A 483 -37.46 1.40 -10.49
C LEU A 483 -36.25 0.59 -9.98
N HIS A 484 -35.37 1.21 -9.20
CA HIS A 484 -34.23 0.54 -8.60
C HIS A 484 -34.65 -0.54 -7.59
N SER A 485 -35.65 -0.25 -6.75
CA SER A 485 -36.24 -1.23 -5.84
C SER A 485 -36.87 -2.43 -6.59
N GLN A 486 -37.56 -2.18 -7.70
CA GLN A 486 -38.07 -3.24 -8.57
C GLN A 486 -36.94 -4.08 -9.18
N PHE A 487 -35.85 -3.45 -9.61
CA PHE A 487 -34.69 -4.14 -10.15
C PHE A 487 -34.03 -5.07 -9.11
N GLU A 488 -33.87 -4.61 -7.87
CA GLU A 488 -33.38 -5.46 -6.77
C GLU A 488 -34.33 -6.62 -6.47
N ALA A 489 -35.64 -6.40 -6.51
CA ALA A 489 -36.63 -7.44 -6.25
C ALA A 489 -36.53 -8.58 -7.30
N VAL A 490 -36.35 -8.23 -8.58
CA VAL A 490 -36.14 -9.21 -9.67
C VAL A 490 -34.82 -9.96 -9.47
N GLY A 491 -33.74 -9.27 -9.05
CA GLY A 491 -32.46 -9.91 -8.73
C GLY A 491 -32.55 -10.91 -7.59
N LYS A 492 -33.20 -10.53 -6.47
CA LYS A 492 -33.41 -11.42 -5.31
C LYS A 492 -34.27 -12.64 -5.65
N ALA A 493 -35.27 -12.47 -6.51
CA ALA A 493 -36.09 -13.59 -6.99
C ALA A 493 -35.28 -14.56 -7.88
N ALA A 494 -34.33 -14.05 -8.67
CA ALA A 494 -33.44 -14.87 -9.49
C ALA A 494 -32.40 -15.64 -8.66
N ASP A 495 -31.90 -15.04 -7.57
CA ASP A 495 -30.88 -15.67 -6.71
C ASP A 495 -31.45 -16.78 -5.80
N GLY A 496 -32.77 -17.04 -5.82
CA GLY A 496 -33.40 -18.07 -4.98
C GLY A 496 -33.26 -17.85 -3.47
N THR A 497 -32.78 -16.67 -3.04
CA THR A 497 -32.50 -16.33 -1.63
C THR A 497 -33.70 -15.69 -0.92
N SER A 498 -34.92 -16.00 -1.37
CA SER A 498 -36.10 -15.78 -0.54
C SER A 498 -35.96 -16.66 0.69
N LYS A 499 -35.49 -16.07 1.80
CA LYS A 499 -35.59 -16.68 3.13
C LYS A 499 -37.07 -16.83 3.43
N GLU A 500 -37.68 -17.92 3.00
CA GLU A 500 -38.87 -18.43 3.66
C GLU A 500 -38.48 -18.64 5.12
N LYS A 501 -39.02 -17.80 5.99
CA LYS A 501 -39.02 -18.07 7.42
C LYS A 501 -39.72 -19.42 7.56
N PRO A 502 -39.08 -20.44 8.17
CA PRO A 502 -39.77 -21.68 8.43
C PRO A 502 -40.99 -21.37 9.29
N THR A 503 -42.17 -21.66 8.75
CA THR A 503 -43.44 -21.64 9.49
C THR A 503 -43.33 -22.71 10.59
N PRO A 504 -43.73 -22.39 11.84
CA PRO A 504 -43.55 -23.29 12.99
C PRO A 504 -44.28 -24.62 12.88
#